data_AF-A0A6G6K3J7-F1
#
_entry.id   AF-A0A6G6K3J7-F1
#
_cell.length_a   1.000
_cell.length_b   1.000
_cell.length_c   1.000
_cell.angle_alpha   90.00
_cell.angle_beta   90.00
_cell.angle_gamma   90.00
#
_symmetry.space_group_name_H-M   'P 1'
#
loop_
_entity.id
_entity.type
_entity.pdbx_description
1 polymer ?
#
loop_
_entity_poly.entity_id
_entity_poly.type
_entity_poly.pdbx_seq_one_letter_code
_entity_poly.pdbx_strand_id
1 'polypeptide(L)'
;MNTRSLSSAAAMLLFAVSVGTTPLPLHAQAQEASEEQSERGFKLMNAESLGGLKLEMSAKDIIALLGKPEKMGKDTEWEALGEYVQQWSWPKSGLVAEMVSEKKGGSKRVLMFTAKTPWDPAKKTSKDIGLGSTEAEVRKAYGSYEDKESSKAGSVFIAGTVYGGLQFEFTKGKVTSIFFGASAE
;
A
#
# COMPACT_ATOMS: atom_id res chain seq x y z
N MET A 1 14.86 -68.06 44.98
CA MET A 1 14.20 -67.00 44.17
C MET A 1 14.99 -65.72 44.42
N ASN A 2 15.94 -65.39 43.55
CA ASN A 2 15.77 -64.50 42.37
C ASN A 2 15.45 -63.07 42.81
N THR A 3 16.15 -62.00 42.44
CA THR A 3 17.23 -61.77 41.47
C THR A 3 17.81 -60.37 41.79
N ARG A 4 19.12 -60.21 41.62
CA ARG A 4 19.84 -58.93 41.68
C ARG A 4 19.38 -58.00 40.55
N SER A 5 19.16 -56.74 40.85
CA SER A 5 19.00 -55.68 39.85
C SER A 5 20.36 -55.07 39.52
N LEU A 6 20.78 -55.31 38.28
CA LEU A 6 21.63 -54.49 37.39
C LEU A 6 21.05 -53.05 37.27
N SER A 7 21.70 -52.00 36.78
CA SER A 7 23.03 -51.66 36.27
C SER A 7 23.00 -50.15 35.93
N SER A 8 24.19 -49.58 35.72
CA SER A 8 24.50 -48.47 34.81
C SER A 8 24.21 -47.02 35.20
N ALA A 9 25.33 -46.33 35.43
CA ALA A 9 25.53 -44.92 35.13
C ALA A 9 25.18 -44.55 33.69
N ALA A 10 24.62 -43.36 33.50
CA ALA A 10 24.71 -42.61 32.25
C ALA A 10 24.83 -41.12 32.59
N ALA A 11 26.05 -40.61 32.49
CA ALA A 11 26.32 -39.18 32.47
C ALA A 11 25.78 -38.62 31.13
N MET A 12 24.72 -37.82 31.20
CA MET A 12 24.24 -37.04 30.06
C MET A 12 25.21 -35.89 29.80
N LEU A 13 26.04 -36.02 28.77
CA LEU A 13 26.69 -34.87 28.13
C LEU A 13 25.60 -34.06 27.40
N LEU A 14 25.31 -32.86 27.89
CA LEU A 14 24.58 -31.84 27.16
C LEU A 14 25.52 -31.26 26.09
N PHE A 15 25.36 -31.70 24.83
CA PHE A 15 25.87 -30.95 23.68
C PHE A 15 24.95 -29.75 23.44
N ALA A 16 25.38 -28.58 23.89
CA ALA A 16 24.84 -27.32 23.38
C ALA A 16 25.34 -27.15 21.94
N VAL A 17 24.51 -27.54 20.97
CA VAL A 17 24.72 -27.15 19.57
C VAL A 17 24.38 -25.67 19.50
N SER A 18 25.40 -24.80 19.55
CA SER A 18 25.21 -23.42 19.12
C SER A 18 24.96 -23.47 17.62
N VAL A 19 23.69 -23.35 17.21
CA VAL A 19 23.37 -23.06 15.82
C VAL A 19 23.96 -21.68 15.55
N GLY A 20 25.15 -21.65 14.95
CA GLY A 20 25.77 -20.40 14.54
C GLY A 20 24.85 -19.75 13.52
N THR A 21 24.21 -18.65 13.88
CA THR A 21 23.45 -17.82 12.94
C THR A 21 24.46 -17.11 12.05
N THR A 22 24.92 -17.78 11.00
CA THR A 22 25.59 -17.08 9.90
C THR A 22 24.55 -16.15 9.27
N PRO A 23 24.78 -14.83 9.23
CA PRO A 23 23.86 -13.92 8.57
C PRO A 23 23.71 -14.31 7.10
N LEU A 24 22.50 -14.16 6.57
CA LEU A 24 22.19 -14.40 5.17
C LEU A 24 23.13 -13.59 4.26
N PRO A 25 23.44 -14.08 3.06
CA PRO A 25 24.22 -13.32 2.09
C PRO A 25 23.53 -11.99 1.77
N LEU A 26 24.32 -10.94 1.53
CA LEU A 26 23.85 -9.56 1.35
C LEU A 26 22.70 -9.41 0.32
N HIS A 27 22.73 -10.19 -0.76
CA HIS A 27 21.69 -10.19 -1.78
C HIS A 27 20.36 -10.74 -1.27
N ALA A 28 20.37 -11.79 -0.42
CA ALA A 28 19.16 -12.33 0.19
C ALA A 28 18.59 -11.35 1.23
N GLN A 29 19.45 -10.68 2.00
CA GLN A 29 19.02 -9.65 2.95
C GLN A 29 18.36 -8.45 2.26
N ALA A 30 18.90 -8.02 1.12
CA ALA A 30 18.31 -6.94 0.32
C ALA A 30 16.96 -7.34 -0.27
N GLN A 31 16.81 -8.60 -0.71
CA GLN A 31 15.54 -9.11 -1.22
C GLN A 31 14.48 -9.24 -0.12
N GLU A 32 14.83 -9.79 1.05
CA GLU A 32 13.89 -9.86 2.18
C GLU A 32 13.43 -8.47 2.62
N ALA A 33 14.33 -7.49 2.66
CA ALA A 33 13.99 -6.11 3.00
C ALA A 33 13.05 -5.46 1.97
N SER A 34 13.23 -5.74 0.67
CA SER A 34 12.36 -5.20 -0.39
C SER A 34 10.98 -5.87 -0.40
N GLU A 35 10.91 -7.17 -0.14
CA GLU A 35 9.66 -7.91 0.03
C GLU A 35 8.89 -7.41 1.26
N GLU A 36 9.57 -7.24 2.40
CA GLU A 36 8.97 -6.68 3.62
C GLU A 36 8.43 -5.27 3.38
N GLN A 37 9.21 -4.40 2.71
CA GLN A 37 8.76 -3.05 2.39
C GLN A 37 7.53 -3.06 1.48
N SER A 38 7.51 -3.93 0.47
CA SER A 38 6.38 -4.09 -0.45
C SER A 38 5.13 -4.55 0.29
N GLU A 39 5.26 -5.54 1.18
CA GLU A 39 4.15 -6.02 2.01
C GLU A 39 3.62 -4.91 2.95
N ARG A 40 4.53 -4.14 3.56
CA ARG A 40 4.16 -3.00 4.42
C ARG A 40 3.45 -1.91 3.63
N GLY A 41 3.88 -1.62 2.41
CA GLY A 41 3.22 -0.69 1.49
C GLY A 41 1.82 -1.15 1.09
N PHE A 42 1.69 -2.43 0.73
CA PHE A 42 0.41 -3.04 0.38
C PHE A 42 -0.58 -3.01 1.57
N LYS A 43 -0.11 -3.37 2.77
CA LYS A 43 -0.91 -3.26 4.01
C LYS A 43 -1.32 -1.82 4.29
N LEU A 44 -0.42 -0.86 4.10
CA LEU A 44 -0.69 0.56 4.31
C LEU A 44 -1.82 1.06 3.39
N MET A 45 -1.71 0.86 2.08
CA MET A 45 -2.71 1.38 1.13
C MET A 45 -4.11 0.77 1.31
N ASN A 46 -4.19 -0.48 1.77
CA ASN A 46 -5.47 -1.15 2.05
C ASN A 46 -6.12 -0.70 3.38
N ALA A 47 -5.31 -0.32 4.37
CA ALA A 47 -5.81 0.14 5.66
C ALA A 47 -6.17 1.64 5.65
N GLU A 48 -5.49 2.42 4.82
CA GLU A 48 -5.61 3.87 4.77
C GLU A 48 -6.88 4.33 4.01
N SER A 49 -7.27 5.58 4.20
CA SER A 49 -8.37 6.21 3.48
C SER A 49 -8.07 7.66 3.13
N LEU A 50 -8.89 8.28 2.29
CA LEU A 50 -8.87 9.73 2.05
C LEU A 50 -10.30 10.27 2.15
N GLY A 51 -10.65 10.92 3.26
CA GLY A 51 -12.01 11.40 3.50
C GLY A 51 -13.07 10.30 3.41
N GLY A 52 -12.72 9.09 3.85
CA GLY A 52 -13.57 7.91 3.78
C GLY A 52 -13.39 7.06 2.52
N LEU A 53 -12.81 7.57 1.43
CA LEU A 53 -12.51 6.81 0.22
C LEU A 53 -11.39 5.79 0.47
N LYS A 54 -11.54 4.57 -0.04
CA LYS A 54 -10.62 3.43 0.17
C LYS A 54 -10.56 2.56 -1.08
N LEU A 55 -9.48 1.79 -1.18
CA LEU A 55 -9.41 0.65 -2.11
C LEU A 55 -10.47 -0.40 -1.76
N GLU A 56 -10.80 -1.27 -2.72
CA GLU A 56 -11.81 -2.33 -2.61
C GLU A 56 -13.25 -1.85 -2.35
N MET A 57 -13.47 -0.54 -2.20
CA MET A 57 -14.79 0.03 -2.02
C MET A 57 -15.67 -0.29 -3.22
N SER A 58 -16.89 -0.77 -2.97
CA SER A 58 -17.81 -1.13 -4.05
C SER A 58 -18.24 0.11 -4.85
N ALA A 59 -18.63 -0.10 -6.12
CA ALA A 59 -19.27 0.93 -6.94
C ALA A 59 -20.43 1.64 -6.23
N LYS A 60 -21.24 0.90 -5.46
CA LYS A 60 -22.36 1.46 -4.70
C LYS A 60 -21.88 2.43 -3.62
N ASP A 61 -20.83 2.05 -2.89
CA ASP A 61 -20.36 2.82 -1.74
C ASP A 61 -19.61 4.09 -2.16
N ILE A 62 -18.79 4.02 -3.22
CA ILE A 62 -18.14 5.23 -3.75
C ILE A 62 -19.17 6.22 -4.33
N ILE A 63 -20.25 5.72 -4.95
CA ILE A 63 -21.36 6.57 -5.41
C ILE A 63 -22.13 7.16 -4.23
N ALA A 64 -22.31 6.42 -3.14
CA ALA A 64 -22.93 6.96 -1.93
C ALA A 64 -22.07 8.06 -1.28
N LEU A 65 -20.74 7.90 -1.33
CA LEU A 65 -19.78 8.84 -0.75
C LEU A 65 -19.63 10.14 -1.58
N LEU A 66 -19.58 10.01 -2.91
CA LEU A 66 -19.17 11.12 -3.80
C LEU A 66 -20.28 11.57 -4.77
N GLY A 67 -21.38 10.83 -4.85
CA GLY A 67 -22.34 10.93 -5.93
C GLY A 67 -21.90 10.16 -7.18
N LYS A 68 -22.74 10.18 -8.21
CA LYS A 68 -22.41 9.55 -9.51
C LYS A 68 -21.23 10.26 -10.16
N PRO A 69 -20.27 9.53 -10.76
CA PRO A 69 -19.20 10.17 -11.52
C PRO A 69 -19.77 10.88 -12.74
N GLU A 70 -19.22 12.04 -13.07
CA GLU A 70 -19.61 12.82 -14.23
C GLU A 70 -19.11 12.20 -15.55
N LYS A 71 -18.04 11.40 -15.49
CA LYS A 71 -17.49 10.67 -16.64
C LYS A 71 -17.11 9.25 -16.26
N MET A 72 -17.45 8.31 -17.14
CA MET A 72 -17.01 6.92 -17.08
C MET A 72 -16.35 6.59 -18.43
N GLY A 73 -15.17 5.97 -18.38
CA GLY A 73 -14.43 5.50 -19.55
C GLY A 73 -15.02 4.23 -20.15
N LYS A 74 -14.27 3.57 -21.03
CA LYS A 74 -14.61 2.23 -21.53
C LYS A 74 -14.02 1.17 -20.60
N ASP A 75 -14.73 0.07 -20.44
CA ASP A 75 -14.15 -1.15 -19.85
C ASP A 75 -13.05 -1.68 -20.77
N THR A 76 -11.82 -1.72 -20.24
CA THR A 76 -10.62 -2.23 -20.93
C THR A 76 -10.04 -3.36 -20.12
N GLU A 77 -9.69 -4.46 -20.78
CA GLU A 77 -8.99 -5.56 -20.11
C GLU A 77 -7.55 -5.13 -19.85
N TRP A 78 -7.12 -5.21 -18.60
CA TRP A 78 -5.73 -5.00 -18.20
C TRP A 78 -5.08 -6.37 -18.09
N GLU A 79 -4.29 -6.75 -19.10
CA GLU A 79 -3.72 -8.10 -19.23
C GLU A 79 -2.91 -8.54 -18.01
N ALA A 80 -2.18 -7.61 -17.38
CA ALA A 80 -1.41 -7.88 -16.17
C ALA A 80 -2.27 -8.31 -14.97
N LEU A 81 -3.53 -7.86 -14.91
CA LEU A 81 -4.49 -8.24 -13.87
C LEU A 81 -5.40 -9.39 -14.29
N GLY A 82 -5.60 -9.59 -15.60
CA GLY A 82 -6.65 -10.47 -16.12
C GLY A 82 -8.06 -9.98 -15.78
N GLU A 83 -8.22 -8.68 -15.50
CA GLU A 83 -9.48 -8.05 -15.09
C GLU A 83 -9.83 -6.88 -16.02
N TYR A 84 -11.10 -6.44 -15.98
CA TYR A 84 -11.61 -5.30 -16.72
C TYR A 84 -11.60 -4.05 -15.84
N VAL A 85 -10.89 -3.01 -16.28
CA VAL A 85 -10.74 -1.72 -15.60
C VAL A 85 -11.48 -0.63 -16.36
N GLN A 86 -12.08 0.29 -15.61
CA GLN A 86 -12.79 1.46 -16.13
C GLN A 86 -12.47 2.69 -15.30
N GLN A 87 -11.95 3.73 -15.95
CA GLN A 87 -11.74 5.02 -15.29
C GLN A 87 -13.08 5.70 -15.00
N TRP A 88 -13.31 6.06 -13.75
CA TRP A 88 -14.40 6.94 -13.30
C TRP A 88 -13.82 8.28 -12.86
N SER A 89 -14.50 9.38 -13.18
CA SER A 89 -14.00 10.71 -12.86
C SER A 89 -15.07 11.60 -12.25
N TRP A 90 -14.68 12.31 -11.20
CA TRP A 90 -15.43 13.38 -10.55
C TRP A 90 -14.68 14.71 -10.66
N PRO A 91 -14.69 15.37 -11.84
CA PRO A 91 -13.92 16.59 -12.06
C PRO A 91 -14.29 17.72 -11.09
N LYS A 92 -15.56 17.82 -10.67
CA LYS A 92 -16.00 18.85 -9.73
C LYS A 92 -15.43 18.68 -8.32
N SER A 93 -15.02 17.47 -7.95
CA SER A 93 -14.32 17.19 -6.69
C SER A 93 -12.84 16.87 -6.90
N GLY A 94 -12.32 16.94 -8.13
CA GLY A 94 -10.91 16.65 -8.43
C GLY A 94 -10.46 15.20 -8.19
N LEU A 95 -11.38 14.23 -8.30
CA LEU A 95 -11.06 12.81 -8.11
C LEU A 95 -11.13 12.03 -9.42
N VAL A 96 -10.18 11.13 -9.63
CA VAL A 96 -10.22 10.07 -10.64
C VAL A 96 -9.96 8.73 -9.96
N ALA A 97 -10.74 7.71 -10.29
CA ALA A 97 -10.55 6.35 -9.78
C ALA A 97 -10.58 5.34 -10.94
N GLU A 98 -9.72 4.33 -10.87
CA GLU A 98 -9.83 3.15 -11.71
C GLU A 98 -10.70 2.12 -10.99
N MET A 99 -11.72 1.63 -11.70
CA MET A 99 -12.71 0.71 -11.17
C MET A 99 -12.56 -0.66 -11.84
N VAL A 100 -12.29 -1.70 -11.07
CA VAL A 100 -11.96 -3.04 -11.59
C VAL A 100 -13.10 -4.03 -11.39
N SER A 101 -13.21 -4.99 -12.30
CA SER A 101 -14.17 -6.10 -12.28
C SER A 101 -13.62 -7.33 -13.00
N GLU A 102 -13.93 -8.53 -12.52
CA GLU A 102 -13.48 -9.81 -13.10
C GLU A 102 -13.96 -10.05 -14.55
N LYS A 103 -15.04 -9.38 -14.96
CA LYS A 103 -15.61 -9.50 -16.31
C LYS A 103 -16.08 -8.15 -16.81
N LYS A 104 -16.10 -8.00 -18.14
CA LYS A 104 -16.63 -6.80 -18.80
C LYS A 104 -18.05 -6.49 -18.34
N GLY A 105 -18.29 -5.26 -17.89
CA GLY A 105 -19.58 -4.79 -17.36
C GLY A 105 -19.98 -5.41 -16.02
N GLY A 106 -19.07 -6.10 -15.33
CA GLY A 106 -19.31 -6.71 -14.04
C GLY A 106 -19.41 -5.71 -12.88
N SER A 107 -19.72 -6.23 -11.69
CA SER A 107 -19.68 -5.46 -10.44
C SER A 107 -18.28 -4.91 -10.20
N LYS A 108 -18.16 -3.61 -9.97
CA LYS A 108 -16.87 -2.93 -9.85
C LYS A 108 -16.51 -2.58 -8.41
N ARG A 109 -15.21 -2.53 -8.14
CA ARG A 109 -14.58 -2.05 -6.92
C ARG A 109 -13.45 -1.06 -7.25
N VAL A 110 -13.10 -0.20 -6.30
CA VAL A 110 -11.98 0.75 -6.46
C VAL A 110 -10.66 -0.01 -6.49
N LEU A 111 -9.92 0.09 -7.59
CA LEU A 111 -8.57 -0.47 -7.75
C LEU A 111 -7.49 0.50 -7.28
N MET A 112 -7.60 1.75 -7.74
CA MET A 112 -6.69 2.84 -7.39
C MET A 112 -7.40 4.18 -7.61
N PHE A 113 -6.90 5.24 -6.98
CA PHE A 113 -7.46 6.57 -7.20
C PHE A 113 -6.44 7.69 -6.97
N THR A 114 -6.68 8.83 -7.61
CA THR A 114 -5.93 10.07 -7.44
C THR A 114 -6.88 11.20 -7.07
N ALA A 115 -6.52 11.96 -6.02
CA ALA A 115 -7.18 13.20 -5.64
C ALA A 115 -6.25 14.40 -5.88
N LYS A 116 -6.77 15.40 -6.60
CA LYS A 116 -6.13 16.71 -6.88
C LYS A 116 -7.14 17.82 -6.61
N THR A 117 -6.71 19.08 -6.59
CA THR A 117 -7.63 20.23 -6.54
C THR A 117 -8.67 20.10 -7.67
N PRO A 118 -9.98 20.28 -7.42
CA PRO A 118 -10.61 20.89 -6.24
C PRO A 118 -11.08 19.92 -5.12
N TRP A 119 -10.36 18.83 -4.84
CA TRP A 119 -10.67 17.96 -3.70
C TRP A 119 -10.77 18.73 -2.38
N ASP A 120 -11.75 18.35 -1.57
CA ASP A 120 -12.08 19.00 -0.30
C ASP A 120 -10.88 18.91 0.67
N PRO A 121 -10.28 20.03 1.10
CA PRO A 121 -9.11 20.01 1.99
C PRO A 121 -9.43 19.47 3.40
N ALA A 122 -10.70 19.37 3.79
CA ALA A 122 -11.10 18.72 5.04
C ALA A 122 -11.07 17.18 4.93
N LYS A 123 -11.09 16.63 3.71
CA LYS A 123 -11.03 15.18 3.46
C LYS A 123 -9.59 14.71 3.36
N LYS A 124 -9.08 14.26 4.50
CA LYS A 124 -7.68 13.86 4.71
C LYS A 124 -7.52 12.37 4.93
N THR A 125 -6.28 11.91 4.99
CA THR A 125 -5.94 10.56 5.44
C THR A 125 -6.20 10.37 6.92
N SER A 126 -6.19 9.11 7.39
CA SER A 126 -6.31 8.80 8.82
C SER A 126 -5.17 9.39 9.66
N LYS A 127 -4.05 9.75 9.03
CA LYS A 127 -2.91 10.45 9.64
C LYS A 127 -2.93 11.96 9.43
N ASP A 128 -4.09 12.54 9.13
CA ASP A 128 -4.34 13.98 8.98
C ASP A 128 -3.53 14.65 7.84
N ILE A 129 -3.17 13.90 6.80
CA ILE A 129 -2.52 14.42 5.59
C ILE A 129 -3.56 14.67 4.49
N GLY A 130 -3.50 15.83 3.85
CA GLY A 130 -4.39 16.17 2.73
C GLY A 130 -3.71 17.11 1.73
N LEU A 131 -4.47 17.57 0.74
CA LEU A 131 -4.01 18.64 -0.15
C LEU A 131 -3.66 19.88 0.68
N GLY A 132 -2.51 20.50 0.38
CA GLY A 132 -1.99 21.65 1.14
C GLY A 132 -1.17 21.31 2.39
N SER A 133 -1.10 20.03 2.81
CA SER A 133 -0.12 19.59 3.81
C SER A 133 1.31 19.83 3.29
N THR A 134 2.24 20.10 4.19
CA THR A 134 3.67 20.25 3.89
C THR A 134 4.35 18.90 3.72
N GLU A 135 5.46 18.87 2.99
CA GLU A 135 6.31 17.67 2.91
C GLU A 135 6.79 17.21 4.30
N ALA A 136 7.09 18.15 5.21
CA ALA A 136 7.49 17.82 6.57
C ALA A 136 6.39 17.08 7.36
N GLU A 137 5.12 17.47 7.20
CA GLU A 137 3.98 16.76 7.79
C GLU A 137 3.83 15.36 7.20
N VAL A 138 3.98 15.21 5.88
CA VAL A 138 3.94 13.90 5.21
C VAL A 138 5.03 12.98 5.76
N ARG A 139 6.28 13.45 5.81
CA ARG A 139 7.41 12.68 6.34
C ARG A 139 7.25 12.33 7.81
N LYS A 140 6.66 13.22 8.61
CA LYS A 140 6.33 12.93 10.02
C LYS A 140 5.29 11.81 10.13
N ALA A 141 4.28 11.80 9.27
CA ALA A 141 3.19 10.82 9.31
C ALA A 141 3.56 9.45 8.72
N TYR A 142 4.33 9.44 7.63
CA TYR A 142 4.58 8.25 6.81
C TYR A 142 6.06 7.91 6.62
N GLY A 143 7.00 8.63 7.24
CA GLY A 143 8.45 8.44 7.05
C GLY A 143 8.96 7.02 7.32
N SER A 144 8.29 6.26 8.20
CA SER A 144 8.61 4.84 8.43
C SER A 144 8.34 3.93 7.24
N TYR A 145 7.57 4.40 6.25
CA TYR A 145 7.20 3.69 5.03
C TYR A 145 7.90 4.27 3.80
N GLU A 146 8.80 5.25 3.96
CA GLU A 146 9.40 5.94 2.83
C GLU A 146 10.20 4.97 1.95
N ASP A 147 9.83 4.90 0.68
CA ASP A 147 10.70 4.39 -0.37
C ASP A 147 11.73 5.46 -0.71
N LYS A 148 12.95 5.29 -0.19
CA LYS A 148 14.04 6.25 -0.36
C LYS A 148 14.55 6.33 -1.80
N GLU A 149 14.39 5.26 -2.58
CA GLU A 149 14.87 5.21 -3.96
C GLU A 149 13.91 5.94 -4.89
N SER A 150 12.61 5.76 -4.65
CA SER A 150 11.55 6.34 -5.47
C SER A 150 11.09 7.72 -4.99
N SER A 151 11.42 8.12 -3.75
CA SER A 151 11.09 9.44 -3.21
C SER A 151 12.10 10.50 -3.60
N LYS A 152 11.62 11.69 -3.99
CA LYS A 152 12.45 12.84 -4.34
C LYS A 152 11.98 14.09 -3.60
N ALA A 153 12.84 14.57 -2.71
CA ALA A 153 12.55 15.75 -1.88
C ALA A 153 12.08 16.95 -2.73
N GLY A 154 11.03 17.62 -2.26
CA GLY A 154 10.38 18.75 -2.94
C GLY A 154 9.50 18.39 -4.14
N SER A 155 9.44 17.11 -4.55
CA SER A 155 8.71 16.67 -5.75
C SER A 155 7.72 15.55 -5.45
N VAL A 156 8.17 14.43 -4.89
CA VAL A 156 7.32 13.26 -4.63
C VAL A 156 7.80 12.50 -3.39
N PHE A 157 6.86 11.99 -2.61
CA PHE A 157 7.11 11.07 -1.50
C PHE A 157 6.26 9.82 -1.69
N ILE A 158 6.87 8.65 -1.56
CA ILE A 158 6.21 7.35 -1.70
C ILE A 158 6.22 6.65 -0.34
N ALA A 159 5.03 6.43 0.21
CA ALA A 159 4.81 5.61 1.40
C ALA A 159 4.45 4.18 0.97
N GLY A 160 5.40 3.25 1.04
CA GLY A 160 5.28 1.89 0.52
C GLY A 160 6.28 1.65 -0.60
N THR A 161 5.79 1.30 -1.79
CA THR A 161 6.58 1.21 -3.02
C THR A 161 5.76 1.72 -4.21
N VAL A 162 6.38 1.91 -5.37
CA VAL A 162 5.67 2.21 -6.63
C VAL A 162 4.70 1.11 -7.07
N TYR A 163 4.83 -0.10 -6.53
CA TYR A 163 3.94 -1.25 -6.81
C TYR A 163 2.80 -1.37 -5.79
N GLY A 164 2.81 -0.57 -4.72
CA GLY A 164 1.78 -0.61 -3.69
C GLY A 164 2.07 0.38 -2.57
N GLY A 165 1.23 1.40 -2.47
CA GLY A 165 1.38 2.40 -1.43
C GLY A 165 0.56 3.65 -1.67
N LEU A 166 1.02 4.73 -1.05
CA LEU A 166 0.52 6.07 -1.24
C LEU A 166 1.62 6.93 -1.86
N GLN A 167 1.25 7.75 -2.84
CA GLN A 167 2.14 8.74 -3.43
C GLN A 167 1.62 10.14 -3.19
N PHE A 168 2.49 11.01 -2.69
CA PHE A 168 2.21 12.43 -2.47
C PHE A 168 3.08 13.24 -3.42
N GLU A 169 2.46 14.01 -4.32
CA GLU A 169 3.18 14.97 -5.17
C GLU A 169 3.18 16.35 -4.51
N PHE A 170 4.31 17.05 -4.61
CA PHE A 170 4.48 18.38 -4.04
C PHE A 170 4.69 19.42 -5.11
N THR A 171 4.07 20.58 -4.92
CA THR A 171 4.41 21.82 -5.62
C THR A 171 4.61 22.92 -4.60
N LYS A 172 5.74 23.64 -4.66
CA LYS A 172 6.09 24.69 -3.69
C LYS A 172 6.03 24.20 -2.22
N GLY A 173 6.48 22.97 -1.99
CA GLY A 173 6.55 22.35 -0.65
C GLY A 173 5.21 21.92 -0.06
N LYS A 174 4.12 21.93 -0.85
CA LYS A 174 2.77 21.55 -0.43
C LYS A 174 2.23 20.40 -1.28
N VAL A 175 1.49 19.48 -0.66
CA VAL A 175 0.82 18.37 -1.34
C VAL A 175 -0.19 18.91 -2.35
N THR A 176 -0.07 18.49 -3.61
CA THR A 176 -0.98 18.84 -4.72
C THR A 176 -1.69 17.64 -5.33
N SER A 177 -1.18 16.43 -5.07
CA SER A 177 -1.78 15.17 -5.50
C SER A 177 -1.59 14.12 -4.42
N ILE A 178 -2.61 13.30 -4.22
CA ILE A 178 -2.52 12.09 -3.39
C ILE A 178 -3.03 10.93 -4.23
N PHE A 179 -2.20 9.92 -4.40
CA PHE A 179 -2.53 8.68 -5.11
C PHE A 179 -2.49 7.49 -4.15
N PHE A 180 -3.40 6.54 -4.35
CA PHE A 180 -3.48 5.26 -3.66
C PHE A 180 -3.50 4.14 -4.69
N GLY A 181 -2.57 3.19 -4.60
CA GLY A 181 -2.52 2.02 -5.48
C GLY A 181 -1.11 1.65 -5.92
N ALA A 182 -1.03 0.97 -7.06
CA ALA A 182 0.21 0.67 -7.78
C ALA A 182 0.36 1.67 -8.95
N SER A 183 1.46 2.42 -8.98
CA SER A 183 1.73 3.47 -9.98
C SER A 183 2.67 3.04 -11.10
N ALA A 184 3.39 1.93 -10.92
CA ALA A 184 4.22 1.34 -11.96
C ALA A 184 3.37 0.38 -12.82
N GLU A 185 3.29 0.67 -14.13
CA GLU A 185 2.76 -0.19 -15.18
C GLU A 185 3.90 -0.77 -16.04
#